data_AF-A0A9W8RQG1-F1
#
_entry.id   AF-A0A9W8RQG1-F1
#
_cell.length_a   1.000
_cell.length_b   1.000
_cell.length_c   1.000
_cell.angle_alpha   90.00
_cell.angle_beta   90.00
_cell.angle_gamma   90.00
#
_symmetry.space_group_name_H-M   'P 1'
#
loop_
_entity.id
_entity.type
_entity.pdbx_description
1 polymer ?
#
loop_
_entity_poly.entity_id
_entity_poly.type
_entity_poly.pdbx_seq_one_letter_code
_entity_poly.pdbx_strand_id
1 'polypeptide(L)'
;MSTTLTRLRPAIAQRSANISGLNSMNRRTFASKTQPTATSQFYRTFTRPIAKTLLIAVFTYQLAYWGWVKLETDEVRAEREATIEKLETTIKEYDAATKAKKA
;
A
#
# COMPACT_ATOMS: atom_id res chain seq x y z
N MET A 1 -7.44 42.91 -70.18
CA MET A 1 -8.40 42.12 -70.97
C MET A 1 -8.34 40.69 -70.49
N SER A 2 -9.44 40.19 -69.92
CA SER A 2 -9.54 38.90 -69.23
C SER A 2 -9.99 37.83 -70.23
N THR A 3 -9.29 36.70 -70.31
CA THR A 3 -9.72 35.53 -71.10
C THR A 3 -9.74 34.29 -70.22
N THR A 4 -10.95 33.88 -69.87
CA THR A 4 -11.28 32.59 -69.26
C THR A 4 -11.19 31.48 -70.31
N LEU A 5 -10.46 30.40 -70.00
CA LEU A 5 -10.61 29.14 -70.74
C LEU A 5 -10.76 27.99 -69.75
N THR A 6 -11.91 27.34 -69.87
CA THR A 6 -12.47 26.34 -68.97
C THR A 6 -12.21 24.94 -69.50
N ARG A 7 -12.04 23.98 -68.57
CA ARG A 7 -12.27 22.52 -68.70
C ARG A 7 -11.13 21.70 -69.37
N LEU A 8 -10.75 20.49 -68.96
CA LEU A 8 -11.38 19.38 -68.21
C LEU A 8 -10.28 18.64 -67.40
N ARG A 9 -10.55 18.27 -66.15
CA ARG A 9 -9.81 17.20 -65.46
C ARG A 9 -10.80 16.10 -65.07
N PRO A 10 -10.60 14.84 -65.50
CA PRO A 10 -11.41 13.74 -65.04
C PRO A 10 -11.13 13.49 -63.55
N ALA A 11 -12.22 13.29 -62.80
CA ALA A 11 -12.20 12.90 -61.40
C ALA A 11 -11.69 11.46 -61.30
N ILE A 12 -10.43 11.28 -60.89
CA ILE A 12 -9.96 10.00 -60.39
C ILE A 12 -10.41 9.94 -58.93
N ALA A 13 -11.50 9.22 -58.71
CA ALA A 13 -11.95 8.83 -57.39
C ALA A 13 -10.93 7.85 -56.78
N GLN A 14 -9.98 8.36 -56.00
CA GLN A 14 -9.31 7.51 -55.02
C GLN A 14 -10.24 7.36 -53.81
N ARG A 15 -11.07 6.33 -53.89
CA ARG A 15 -11.78 5.76 -52.75
C ARG A 15 -10.74 5.14 -51.82
N SER A 16 -10.02 5.97 -51.07
CA SER A 16 -9.16 5.49 -50.00
C SER A 16 -10.06 5.08 -48.85
N ALA A 17 -10.18 3.77 -48.65
CA ALA A 17 -10.86 3.22 -47.50
C ALA A 17 -10.19 3.75 -46.22
N ASN A 18 -10.98 4.37 -45.37
CA ASN A 18 -10.61 4.72 -44.00
C ASN A 18 -10.30 3.44 -43.21
N ILE A 19 -9.09 2.91 -43.39
CA ILE A 19 -8.50 1.90 -42.50
C ILE A 19 -7.53 2.65 -41.59
N SER A 20 -8.09 3.42 -40.66
CA SER A 20 -7.32 4.05 -39.58
C SER A 20 -8.03 3.80 -38.26
N GLY A 21 -8.49 2.56 -38.10
CA GLY A 21 -9.11 2.06 -36.89
C GLY A 21 -8.50 0.72 -36.52
N LEU A 22 -7.19 0.66 -36.29
CA LEU A 22 -6.57 -0.36 -35.42
C LEU A 22 -5.10 -0.02 -35.15
N ASN A 23 -4.85 1.13 -34.54
CA ASN A 23 -3.60 1.36 -33.82
C ASN A 23 -3.88 2.44 -32.76
N SER A 24 -4.78 2.11 -31.83
CA SER A 24 -4.70 2.69 -30.50
C SER A 24 -3.43 2.12 -29.85
N MET A 25 -2.29 2.63 -30.30
CA MET A 25 -1.03 2.51 -29.59
C MET A 25 -1.32 3.05 -28.20
N ASN A 26 -1.27 2.13 -27.24
CA ASN A 26 -1.33 2.38 -25.82
C ASN A 26 -0.29 3.46 -25.49
N ARG A 27 -0.74 4.72 -25.57
CA ARG A 27 0.11 5.91 -25.44
C ARG A 27 0.34 6.02 -23.94
N ARG A 28 1.32 5.28 -23.45
CA ARG A 28 1.82 5.34 -22.07
C ARG A 28 2.10 6.81 -21.79
N THR A 29 1.21 7.46 -21.06
CA THR A 29 1.40 8.79 -20.52
C THR A 29 2.47 8.64 -19.45
N PHE A 30 3.73 8.73 -19.87
CA PHE A 30 4.83 8.85 -18.93
C PHE A 30 4.56 10.12 -18.13
N ALA A 31 4.40 9.98 -16.81
CA ALA A 31 4.46 11.10 -15.88
C ALA A 31 5.71 11.92 -16.28
N SER A 32 5.53 13.21 -16.59
CA SER A 32 6.64 14.07 -16.96
C SER A 32 7.68 13.94 -15.85
N LYS A 33 8.82 13.32 -16.15
CA LYS A 33 9.90 13.22 -15.17
C LYS A 33 10.39 14.65 -14.97
N THR A 34 9.94 15.30 -13.90
CA THR A 34 10.50 16.57 -13.45
C THR A 34 12.00 16.36 -13.40
N GLN A 35 12.75 17.16 -14.17
CA GLN A 35 14.19 17.02 -14.26
C GLN A 35 14.77 17.06 -12.85
N PRO A 36 15.51 16.03 -12.43
CA PRO A 36 16.01 15.97 -11.06
C PRO A 36 16.96 17.15 -10.85
N THR A 37 16.61 18.03 -9.91
CA THR A 37 17.48 19.12 -9.48
C THR A 37 18.77 18.55 -8.90
N ALA A 38 19.86 19.33 -8.92
CA ALA A 38 21.14 18.90 -8.33
C ALA A 38 20.99 18.44 -6.87
N THR A 39 20.09 19.09 -6.11
CA THR A 39 19.74 18.72 -4.74
C THR A 39 19.00 17.39 -4.64
N SER A 40 18.04 17.11 -5.54
CA SER A 40 17.32 15.84 -5.62
C SER A 40 18.27 14.65 -5.84
N GLN A 41 19.29 14.82 -6.70
CA GLN A 41 20.29 13.77 -6.95
C GLN A 41 21.19 13.50 -5.75
N PHE A 42 21.57 14.54 -4.99
CA PHE A 42 22.36 14.39 -3.77
C PHE A 42 21.61 13.54 -2.74
N TYR A 43 20.34 13.87 -2.45
CA TYR A 43 19.56 13.12 -1.47
C TYR A 43 19.24 11.69 -1.93
N ARG A 44 19.07 11.49 -3.24
CA ARG A 44 18.85 10.16 -3.82
C ARG A 44 20.08 9.27 -3.69
N THR A 45 21.26 9.82 -3.86
CA THR A 45 22.52 9.05 -3.89
C THR A 45 23.05 8.77 -2.48
N PHE A 46 23.06 9.79 -1.61
CA PHE A 46 23.74 9.67 -0.32
C PHE A 46 22.80 9.37 0.84
N THR A 47 21.70 10.10 0.98
CA THR A 47 20.82 9.95 2.16
C THR A 47 19.83 8.81 2.02
N ARG A 48 19.36 8.47 0.81
CA ARG A 48 18.34 7.41 0.64
C ARG A 48 18.84 6.02 1.07
N PRO A 49 20.08 5.60 0.75
CA PRO A 49 20.62 4.33 1.26
C PRO A 49 20.85 4.34 2.79
N ILE A 50 21.36 5.45 3.32
CA ILE A 50 21.63 5.61 4.76
C ILE A 50 20.32 5.58 5.56
N ALA A 51 19.32 6.36 5.14
CA ALA A 51 18.02 6.36 5.78
C ALA A 51 17.36 4.96 5.71
N LYS A 52 17.47 4.27 4.57
CA LYS A 52 16.92 2.91 4.43
C LYS A 52 17.56 1.92 5.39
N THR A 53 18.89 1.94 5.49
CA THR A 53 19.63 1.03 6.39
C THR A 53 19.37 1.35 7.85
N LEU A 54 19.37 2.63 8.23
CA LEU A 54 19.04 3.06 9.60
C LEU A 54 17.63 2.63 10.00
N LEU A 55 16.63 2.85 9.14
CA LEU A 55 15.24 2.48 9.42
C LEU A 55 15.08 0.96 9.57
N ILE A 56 15.71 0.17 8.69
CA ILE A 56 15.69 -1.30 8.81
C ILE A 56 16.42 -1.73 10.08
N ALA A 57 17.58 -1.16 10.39
CA ALA A 57 18.34 -1.51 11.59
C ALA A 57 17.53 -1.25 12.87
N VAL A 58 16.92 -0.05 12.98
CA VAL A 58 16.04 0.28 14.11
C VAL A 58 14.86 -0.66 14.14
N PHE A 59 14.18 -0.89 13.02
CA PHE A 59 13.03 -1.79 12.95
C PHE A 59 13.38 -3.22 13.38
N THR A 60 14.50 -3.77 12.92
CA THR A 60 14.98 -5.09 13.31
C THR A 60 15.27 -5.15 14.81
N TYR A 61 15.89 -4.11 15.39
CA TYR A 61 16.09 -4.03 16.83
C TYR A 61 14.77 -4.00 17.60
N GLN A 62 13.80 -3.19 17.12
CA GLN A 62 12.47 -3.13 17.75
C GLN A 62 11.75 -4.48 17.71
N LEU A 63 11.82 -5.20 16.58
CA LEU A 63 11.22 -6.53 16.49
C LEU A 63 11.91 -7.56 17.39
N ALA A 64 13.24 -7.51 17.50
CA ALA A 64 13.98 -8.40 18.39
C ALA A 64 13.63 -8.12 19.86
N TYR A 65 13.61 -6.84 20.27
CA TYR A 65 13.21 -6.44 21.61
C TYR A 65 11.76 -6.78 21.91
N TRP A 66 10.85 -6.52 20.96
CA TRP A 66 9.44 -6.90 21.11
C TRP A 66 9.26 -8.41 21.22
N GLY A 67 9.98 -9.19 20.41
CA GLY A 67 10.00 -10.64 20.50
C GLY A 67 10.48 -11.13 21.86
N TRP A 68 11.56 -10.52 22.37
CA TRP A 68 12.09 -10.81 23.71
C TRP A 68 11.03 -10.57 24.80
N VAL A 69 10.44 -9.37 24.83
CA VAL A 69 9.42 -9.01 25.83
C VAL A 69 8.16 -9.87 25.71
N LYS A 70 7.78 -10.24 24.48
CA LYS A 70 6.60 -11.07 24.25
C LYS A 70 6.77 -12.49 24.80
N LEU A 71 7.95 -13.09 24.62
CA LEU A 71 8.28 -14.39 25.21
C LEU A 71 8.13 -14.39 26.73
N GLU A 72 8.59 -13.34 27.41
CA GLU A 72 8.40 -13.19 28.87
C GLU A 72 6.92 -13.00 29.25
N THR A 73 6.16 -12.30 28.40
CA THR A 73 4.76 -11.99 28.70
C THR A 73 3.84 -13.19 28.49
N ASP A 74 4.16 -14.09 27.55
CA ASP A 74 3.32 -15.24 27.22
C ASP A 74 3.23 -16.23 28.42
N GLU A 75 4.30 -16.42 29.19
CA GLU A 75 4.28 -17.22 30.42
C GLU A 75 3.43 -16.56 31.52
N VAL A 76 3.64 -15.26 31.74
CA VAL A 76 2.89 -14.50 32.75
C VAL A 76 1.40 -14.47 32.40
N ARG A 77 1.04 -14.38 31.13
CA ARG A 77 -0.35 -14.31 30.69
C ARG A 77 -1.11 -15.60 31.00
N ALA A 78 -0.49 -16.75 30.77
CA ALA A 78 -1.11 -18.05 31.06
C ALA A 78 -1.42 -18.22 32.56
N GLU A 79 -0.51 -17.82 33.44
CA GLU A 79 -0.73 -17.87 34.89
C GLU A 79 -1.85 -16.92 35.35
N ARG A 80 -1.90 -15.72 34.76
CA ARG A 80 -2.93 -14.73 35.09
C ARG A 80 -4.31 -15.19 34.62
N GLU A 81 -4.41 -15.75 33.42
CA GLU A 81 -5.66 -16.32 32.90
C GLU A 81 -6.17 -17.47 33.78
N ALA A 82 -5.29 -18.38 34.21
CA ALA A 82 -5.65 -19.47 35.13
C ALA A 82 -6.10 -18.95 36.52
N THR A 83 -5.46 -17.88 37.01
CA THR A 83 -5.84 -17.26 38.28
C THR A 83 -7.20 -16.58 38.19
N ILE A 84 -7.48 -15.91 37.08
CA ILE A 84 -8.78 -15.27 36.82
C ILE A 84 -9.89 -16.31 36.76
N GLU A 85 -9.68 -17.42 36.05
CA GLU A 85 -10.65 -18.51 35.96
C GLU A 85 -11.00 -19.07 37.37
N LYS A 86 -9.99 -19.29 38.21
CA LYS A 86 -10.19 -19.74 39.59
C LYS A 86 -10.94 -18.73 40.46
N LEU A 87 -10.69 -17.44 40.25
CA LEU A 87 -11.42 -16.38 40.96
C LEU A 87 -12.88 -16.33 40.52
N GLU A 88 -13.15 -16.47 39.23
CA GLU A 88 -14.51 -16.50 38.69
C GLU A 88 -15.31 -17.70 39.20
N THR A 89 -14.70 -18.88 39.32
CA THR A 89 -15.38 -20.06 39.90
C THR A 89 -15.68 -19.85 41.38
N THR A 90 -14.72 -19.33 42.14
CA THR A 90 -14.90 -19.04 43.57
C THR A 90 -16.03 -18.03 43.79
N ILE A 91 -16.11 -16.97 42.97
CA ILE A 91 -17.20 -15.98 43.04
C ILE A 91 -18.55 -16.64 42.75
N LYS A 92 -18.64 -17.45 41.69
CA LYS A 92 -19.88 -18.18 41.33
C LYS A 92 -20.34 -19.11 42.45
N GLU A 93 -19.42 -19.81 43.10
CA GLU A 93 -19.71 -20.67 44.24
C GLU A 93 -20.20 -19.87 45.47
N TYR A 94 -19.55 -18.75 45.78
CA TYR A 94 -19.97 -17.86 46.86
C TYR A 94 -21.35 -17.23 46.60
N ASP A 95 -21.61 -16.80 45.37
CA ASP A 95 -22.92 -16.27 44.96
C ASP A 95 -24.03 -17.33 45.03
N ALA A 96 -23.72 -18.57 44.64
CA ALA A 96 -24.65 -19.69 44.76
C ALA A 96 -24.93 -20.05 46.22
N ALA A 97 -23.90 -20.12 47.07
CA ALA A 97 -24.03 -20.41 48.49
C ALA A 97 -24.77 -19.31 49.25
N THR A 98 -24.53 -18.04 48.93
CA THR A 98 -25.24 -16.90 49.52
C THR A 98 -26.70 -16.85 49.08
N LYS A 99 -27.02 -17.15 47.81
CA LYS A 99 -28.41 -17.32 47.35
C LYS A 99 -29.12 -18.47 48.08
N ALA A 100 -28.46 -19.62 48.22
CA ALA A 100 -29.03 -20.79 48.91
C ALA A 100 -29.27 -20.54 50.41
N LYS A 101 -28.44 -19.73 51.08
CA LYS A 101 -28.61 -19.36 52.49
C LYS A 101 -29.72 -18.33 52.73
N LYS A 102 -30.14 -17.61 51.68
CA LYS A 102 -31.13 -16.53 51.74
C LYS A 102 -32.53 -16.94 51.22
N ALA A 103 -32.63 -18.14 50.65
CA ALA A 103 -33.87 -18.82 50.28
C ALA A 103 -34.33 -19.73 51.43
#